data_AF-X0U6S6-F1
#
_entry.id   AF-X0U6S6-F1
#
_cell.length_a   1.000
_cell.length_b   1.000
_cell.length_c   1.000
_cell.angle_alpha   90.00
_cell.angle_beta   90.00
_cell.angle_gamma   90.00
#
_symmetry.space_group_name_H-M   'P 1'
#
loop_
_entity.id
_entity.type
_entity.pdbx_description
1 polymer ?
#
loop_
_entity_poly.entity_id
_entity_poly.type
_entity_poly.pdbx_seq_one_letter_code
_entity_poly.pdbx_strand_id
1 'polypeptide(L)'
;MCCNCSDESISRRKFLGLTAAGIAGADFSIKSSFFSDTRIEEFNPYKPMINTGKKLTVQPLLRYQIETYKPQTSWRNWGGVHTEETAKEEMEKITKELEKLSRNAEFPLEIMPIAKVTSDEEASKIRDRDGIDVMLLYAAGAGYLDACISGKRYNIIFVRHRSGPIYDWYENAHNRFLRVGGKNFEYDEFRYYGGTDYNDVVVDDYDDILY
;
A
#
# COMPACT_ATOMS: atom_id res chain seq x y z
N MET A 1 28.16 -27.72 2.11
CA MET A 1 28.13 -26.70 3.18
C MET A 1 26.70 -26.61 3.69
N CYS A 2 26.44 -27.14 4.89
CA CYS A 2 25.15 -27.00 5.56
C CYS A 2 25.31 -25.92 6.63
N CYS A 3 24.49 -24.87 6.58
CA CYS A 3 24.31 -23.95 7.71
C CYS A 3 22.93 -24.18 8.30
N ASN A 4 22.96 -24.42 9.60
CA ASN A 4 21.90 -24.90 10.46
C ASN A 4 21.01 -23.72 10.89
N CYS A 5 19.69 -23.85 10.72
CA CYS A 5 18.71 -23.02 11.41
C CYS A 5 18.70 -23.40 12.90
N SER A 6 18.82 -22.43 13.80
CA SER A 6 18.45 -22.61 15.21
C SER A 6 17.43 -21.55 15.60
N ASP A 7 16.19 -22.02 15.65
CA ASP A 7 14.99 -21.34 16.09
C ASP A 7 15.02 -21.19 17.62
N GLU A 8 15.15 -19.97 18.15
CA GLU A 8 15.09 -19.70 19.59
C GLU A 8 13.63 -19.74 20.09
N SER A 9 13.02 -20.92 20.05
CA SER A 9 11.70 -21.13 20.67
C SER A 9 11.85 -21.47 22.16
N ILE A 10 11.22 -20.67 23.02
CA ILE A 10 11.13 -20.96 24.46
C ILE A 10 10.34 -22.25 24.65
N SER A 11 10.99 -23.30 25.16
CA SER A 11 10.32 -24.56 25.44
C SER A 11 9.41 -24.45 26.68
N ARG A 12 8.26 -25.14 26.64
CA ARG A 12 7.30 -25.23 27.76
C ARG A 12 7.96 -25.64 29.09
N ARG A 13 9.06 -26.38 29.03
CA ARG A 13 9.83 -26.83 30.20
C ARG A 13 10.65 -25.70 30.84
N LYS A 14 11.18 -24.77 30.04
CA LYS A 14 11.83 -23.55 30.54
C LYS A 14 10.82 -22.62 31.23
N PHE A 15 9.62 -22.49 30.67
CA PHE A 15 8.55 -21.70 31.26
C PHE A 15 8.09 -22.24 32.62
N LEU A 16 7.86 -23.56 32.73
CA LEU A 16 7.46 -24.18 33.99
C LEU A 16 8.57 -24.19 35.05
N GLY A 17 9.84 -24.28 34.62
CA GLY A 17 11.00 -24.17 35.52
C GLY A 17 11.13 -22.79 36.17
N LEU A 18 10.76 -21.72 35.45
CA LEU A 18 10.75 -20.34 35.97
C LEU A 18 9.65 -20.12 37.03
N THR A 19 8.51 -20.80 36.91
CA THR A 19 7.41 -20.70 37.89
C THR A 19 7.60 -21.58 39.13
N ALA A 20 8.40 -22.65 39.05
CA ALA A 20 8.63 -23.57 40.18
C ALA A 20 9.63 -23.04 41.23
N ALA A 21 10.40 -22.01 40.90
CA ALA A 21 11.32 -21.33 41.83
C ALA A 21 10.63 -20.27 42.72
N GLY A 22 9.29 -20.23 42.77
CA GLY A 22 8.52 -19.22 43.49
C GLY A 22 8.03 -19.60 44.90
N ILE A 23 8.31 -20.80 45.42
CA ILE A 23 7.76 -21.25 46.74
C ILE A 23 8.84 -21.64 47.77
N ALA A 24 10.13 -21.63 47.44
CA ALA A 24 11.19 -21.83 48.43
C ALA A 24 12.08 -20.58 48.49
N GLY A 25 12.05 -19.90 49.63
CA GLY A 25 12.72 -18.64 49.89
C GLY A 25 14.16 -18.59 49.39
N ALA A 26 14.39 -17.69 48.44
CA ALA A 26 15.69 -17.13 48.14
C ALA A 26 15.51 -15.61 48.11
N ASP A 27 16.22 -14.94 49.02
CA ASP A 27 16.32 -13.48 49.10
C ASP A 27 16.85 -12.90 47.79
N PHE A 28 15.96 -12.64 46.84
CA PHE A 28 16.23 -11.66 45.80
C PHE A 28 15.84 -10.30 46.35
N SER A 29 16.82 -9.58 46.89
CA SER A 29 16.76 -8.14 47.10
C SER A 29 16.57 -7.42 45.76
N ILE A 30 15.36 -7.46 45.24
CA ILE A 30 14.89 -6.55 44.21
C ILE A 30 14.62 -5.25 44.95
N LYS A 31 15.52 -4.28 44.82
CA LYS A 31 15.26 -2.89 45.21
C LYS A 31 14.06 -2.42 44.40
N SER A 32 12.87 -2.52 45.00
CA SER A 32 11.63 -1.95 44.47
C SER A 32 11.68 -0.44 44.61
N SER A 33 12.36 0.21 43.67
CA SER A 33 12.31 1.66 43.50
C SER A 33 11.79 2.00 42.12
N PHE A 34 10.65 1.40 41.75
CA PHE A 34 9.79 1.86 40.68
C PHE A 34 8.33 1.54 41.04
N PHE A 35 7.84 2.09 42.16
CA PHE A 35 6.41 2.40 42.24
C PHE A 35 6.18 3.63 41.36
N SER A 36 6.18 3.41 40.05
CA SER A 36 5.38 4.25 39.16
C SER A 36 3.95 4.15 39.68
N ASP A 37 3.36 5.29 40.03
CA ASP A 37 1.92 5.47 40.28
C ASP A 37 1.17 5.13 38.98
N THR A 38 1.17 3.84 38.67
CA THR A 38 0.48 3.27 37.52
C THR A 38 -0.89 2.98 38.07
N ARG A 39 -1.76 3.98 38.04
CA ARG A 39 -3.19 3.70 38.09
C ARG A 39 -3.43 2.71 36.95
N ILE A 40 -3.66 1.46 37.31
CA ILE A 40 -4.17 0.46 36.38
C ILE A 40 -5.56 1.01 36.05
N GLU A 41 -5.67 1.72 34.92
CA GLU A 41 -6.98 2.04 34.38
C GLU A 41 -7.72 0.71 34.23
N GLU A 42 -8.83 0.59 34.95
CA GLU A 42 -9.67 -0.60 34.93
C GLU A 42 -10.08 -0.85 33.47
N PHE A 43 -9.81 -2.05 32.97
CA PHE A 43 -10.07 -2.41 31.58
C PHE A 43 -11.54 -2.15 31.23
N ASN A 44 -11.78 -1.16 30.37
CA ASN A 44 -13.12 -0.77 29.95
C ASN A 44 -13.35 -1.24 28.51
N PRO A 45 -14.17 -2.29 28.28
CA PRO A 45 -14.44 -2.80 26.94
C PRO A 45 -15.21 -1.83 26.04
N TYR A 46 -15.76 -0.74 26.61
CA TYR A 46 -16.45 0.32 25.86
C TYR A 46 -15.56 1.51 25.53
N LYS A 47 -14.30 1.53 25.99
CA LYS A 47 -13.32 2.53 25.61
C LYS A 47 -12.73 2.14 24.24
N PRO A 48 -12.64 3.05 23.26
CA PRO A 48 -12.02 2.74 21.98
C PRO A 48 -10.60 2.26 22.19
N MET A 49 -10.17 1.27 21.40
CA MET A 49 -8.81 0.77 21.45
C MET A 49 -7.83 1.91 21.15
N ILE A 50 -6.77 2.02 21.96
CA ILE A 50 -5.72 3.00 21.73
C ILE A 50 -4.93 2.54 20.51
N ASN A 51 -4.96 3.33 19.43
CA ASN A 51 -4.15 3.04 18.26
C ASN A 51 -2.72 3.54 18.49
N THR A 52 -1.83 2.61 18.84
CA THR A 52 -0.39 2.86 19.08
C THR A 52 0.43 2.71 17.80
N GLY A 53 -0.20 2.45 16.65
CA GLY A 53 0.49 2.22 15.37
C GLY A 53 1.21 3.47 14.85
N LYS A 54 2.31 3.26 14.12
CA LYS A 54 2.94 4.31 13.32
C LYS A 54 1.93 4.80 12.28
N LYS A 55 1.82 6.12 12.10
CA LYS A 55 1.03 6.73 11.02
C LYS A 55 1.52 6.23 9.66
N LEU A 56 0.59 5.77 8.82
CA LEU A 56 0.88 5.23 7.50
C LEU A 56 0.90 6.36 6.48
N THR A 57 2.04 6.57 5.82
CA THR A 57 2.17 7.62 4.80
C THR A 57 1.84 7.08 3.41
N VAL A 58 0.78 7.62 2.81
CA VAL A 58 0.26 7.24 1.49
C VAL A 58 0.57 8.35 0.48
N GLN A 59 1.18 7.99 -0.65
CA GLN A 59 1.37 8.89 -1.79
C GLN A 59 0.40 8.50 -2.91
N PRO A 60 -0.67 9.28 -3.14
CA PRO A 60 -1.51 9.12 -4.33
C PRO A 60 -0.77 9.61 -5.58
N LEU A 61 -0.87 8.87 -6.67
CA LEU A 61 -0.25 9.20 -7.95
C LEU A 61 -1.24 8.97 -9.08
N LEU A 62 -1.58 10.02 -9.82
CA LEU A 62 -2.38 9.91 -11.05
C LEU A 62 -1.45 9.75 -12.25
N ARG A 63 -1.42 8.55 -12.82
CA ARG A 63 -0.65 8.24 -14.03
C ARG A 63 -1.57 8.31 -15.24
N TYR A 64 -1.32 9.26 -16.12
CA TYR A 64 -2.02 9.43 -17.40
C TYR A 64 -1.05 9.93 -18.45
N GLN A 65 -1.50 10.02 -19.70
CA GLN A 65 -0.74 10.61 -20.78
C GLN A 65 -1.70 11.37 -21.69
N ILE A 66 -1.30 12.57 -22.14
CA ILE A 66 -2.05 13.30 -23.15
C ILE A 66 -1.48 12.93 -24.50
N GLU A 67 -2.27 12.21 -25.29
CA GLU A 67 -1.83 11.72 -26.57
C GLU A 67 -1.98 12.75 -27.68
N THR A 68 -1.00 12.79 -28.57
CA THR A 68 -1.01 13.62 -29.78
C THR A 68 -1.32 12.78 -30.99
N TYR A 69 -2.13 13.33 -31.90
CA TYR A 69 -2.51 12.65 -33.14
C TYR A 69 -1.28 12.23 -33.95
N LYS A 70 -1.26 10.97 -34.41
CA LYS A 70 -0.25 10.44 -35.33
C LYS A 70 -0.92 9.85 -36.57
N PRO A 71 -0.58 10.34 -37.79
CA PRO A 71 -1.13 9.79 -39.02
C PRO A 71 -0.90 8.27 -39.13
N GLN A 72 -1.93 7.55 -39.58
CA GLN A 72 -1.87 6.12 -39.91
C GLN A 72 -1.39 5.21 -38.75
N THR A 73 -1.52 5.65 -37.50
CA THR A 73 -1.10 4.90 -36.32
C THR A 73 -2.16 4.97 -35.22
N SER A 74 -2.34 3.91 -34.42
CA SER A 74 -3.09 4.01 -33.17
C SER A 74 -2.32 4.92 -32.20
N TRP A 75 -2.86 6.09 -31.91
CA TRP A 75 -2.14 7.14 -31.20
C TRP A 75 -2.71 7.44 -29.82
N ARG A 76 -3.98 7.13 -29.58
CA ARG A 76 -4.70 7.39 -28.33
C ARG A 76 -4.92 6.08 -27.58
N ASN A 77 -4.65 6.07 -26.28
CA ASN A 77 -5.00 4.94 -25.44
C ASN A 77 -6.52 4.88 -25.24
N TRP A 78 -7.01 3.78 -24.68
CA TRP A 78 -8.39 3.73 -24.22
C TRP A 78 -8.52 4.52 -22.91
N GLY A 79 -9.74 4.73 -22.42
CA GLY A 79 -9.98 5.49 -21.19
C GLY A 79 -10.71 6.83 -21.36
N GLY A 80 -10.79 7.57 -20.26
CA GLY A 80 -11.52 8.83 -20.15
C GLY A 80 -10.64 10.07 -19.89
N VAL A 81 -9.35 9.91 -19.60
CA VAL A 81 -8.45 11.02 -19.21
C VAL A 81 -7.47 11.33 -20.34
N HIS A 82 -7.82 12.29 -21.20
CA HIS A 82 -7.04 12.64 -22.40
C HIS A 82 -6.74 14.13 -22.56
N THR A 83 -7.18 14.95 -21.62
CA THR A 83 -6.92 16.40 -21.62
C THR A 83 -6.46 16.85 -20.24
N GLU A 84 -5.83 18.02 -20.15
CA GLU A 84 -5.43 18.58 -18.85
C GLU A 84 -6.65 18.93 -17.99
N GLU A 85 -7.77 19.34 -18.60
CA GLU A 85 -9.00 19.64 -17.89
C GLU A 85 -9.59 18.38 -17.24
N THR A 86 -9.70 17.29 -18.00
CA THR A 86 -10.20 16.00 -17.47
C THR A 86 -9.28 15.43 -16.39
N ALA A 87 -7.96 15.55 -16.54
CA ALA A 87 -7.00 15.15 -15.51
C ALA A 87 -7.16 15.99 -14.23
N LYS A 88 -7.39 17.30 -14.36
CA LYS A 88 -7.62 18.19 -13.22
C LYS A 88 -8.93 17.86 -12.49
N GLU A 89 -10.02 17.69 -13.22
CA GLU A 89 -11.31 17.29 -12.65
C GLU A 89 -11.19 15.96 -11.89
N GLU A 90 -10.43 15.01 -12.45
CA GLU A 90 -10.18 13.73 -11.81
C GLU A 90 -9.33 13.87 -10.54
N MET A 91 -8.29 14.71 -10.54
CA MET A 91 -7.52 14.98 -9.30
C MET A 91 -8.39 15.61 -8.21
N GLU A 92 -9.27 16.56 -8.56
CA GLU A 92 -10.19 17.18 -7.60
C GLU A 92 -11.17 16.15 -7.02
N LYS A 93 -11.63 15.21 -7.85
CA LYS A 93 -12.49 14.12 -7.44
C LYS A 93 -11.77 13.16 -6.48
N ILE A 94 -10.60 12.67 -6.87
CA ILE A 94 -9.76 11.78 -6.05
C ILE A 94 -9.47 12.44 -4.70
N THR A 95 -9.20 13.75 -4.68
CA THR A 95 -8.95 14.47 -3.42
C THR A 95 -10.13 14.34 -2.46
N LYS A 96 -11.36 14.58 -2.95
CA LYS A 96 -12.59 14.47 -2.14
C LYS A 96 -12.85 13.04 -1.67
N GLU A 97 -12.58 12.04 -2.52
CA GLU A 97 -12.75 10.63 -2.17
C GLU A 97 -11.71 10.20 -1.12
N LEU A 98 -10.45 10.63 -1.24
CA LEU A 98 -9.41 10.35 -0.25
C LEU A 98 -9.65 11.06 1.08
N GLU A 99 -10.22 12.27 1.08
CA GLU A 99 -10.68 12.92 2.31
C GLU A 99 -11.78 12.12 3.00
N LYS A 100 -12.71 11.53 2.23
CA LYS A 100 -13.75 10.66 2.78
C LYS A 100 -13.15 9.36 3.34
N LEU A 101 -12.25 8.72 2.59
CA LEU A 101 -11.53 7.52 3.01
C LEU A 101 -10.77 7.77 4.32
N SER A 102 -10.04 8.90 4.42
CA SER A 102 -9.30 9.26 5.62
C SER A 102 -10.17 9.47 6.86
N ARG A 103 -11.44 9.88 6.70
CA ARG A 103 -12.39 10.01 7.82
C ARG A 103 -12.94 8.67 8.30
N ASN A 104 -12.98 7.68 7.40
CA ASN A 104 -13.48 6.34 7.69
C ASN A 104 -12.38 5.41 8.25
N ALA A 105 -11.12 5.74 8.05
CA ALA A 105 -10.00 4.93 8.53
C ALA A 105 -9.96 4.87 10.07
N GLU A 106 -9.90 3.65 10.61
CA GLU A 106 -9.76 3.39 12.04
C GLU A 106 -8.29 3.45 12.53
N PHE A 107 -7.38 3.91 11.66
CA PHE A 107 -5.96 4.01 11.92
C PHE A 107 -5.35 5.32 11.40
N PRO A 108 -4.22 5.78 11.98
CA PRO A 108 -3.62 7.05 11.59
C PRO A 108 -3.08 7.00 10.16
N LEU A 109 -3.63 7.84 9.29
CA LEU A 109 -3.24 8.00 7.89
C LEU A 109 -2.64 9.38 7.64
N GLU A 110 -1.57 9.41 6.83
CA GLU A 110 -1.06 10.63 6.19
C GLU A 110 -1.21 10.50 4.68
N ILE A 111 -2.20 11.18 4.10
CA ILE A 111 -2.38 11.19 2.66
C ILE A 111 -1.66 12.43 2.10
N MET A 112 -0.61 12.19 1.31
CA MET A 112 0.14 13.23 0.63
C MET A 112 -0.69 13.83 -0.52
N PRO A 113 -0.37 15.07 -0.98
CA PRO A 113 -0.99 15.63 -2.17
C PRO A 113 -0.81 14.71 -3.38
N ILE A 114 -1.86 14.59 -4.20
CA ILE A 114 -1.85 13.74 -5.40
C ILE A 114 -0.76 14.23 -6.35
N ALA A 115 0.12 13.31 -6.76
CA ALA A 115 1.13 13.59 -7.76
C ALA A 115 0.56 13.40 -9.17
N LYS A 116 0.65 14.43 -9.98
CA LYS A 116 0.28 14.40 -11.41
C LYS A 116 1.48 13.91 -12.22
N VAL A 117 1.33 12.81 -12.96
CA VAL A 117 2.46 12.15 -13.64
C VAL A 117 2.13 11.81 -15.09
N THR A 118 2.90 12.42 -15.99
CA THR A 118 2.73 12.28 -17.44
C THR A 118 3.89 11.56 -18.12
N SER A 119 5.04 11.40 -17.46
CA SER A 119 6.20 10.67 -17.97
C SER A 119 6.77 9.64 -16.98
N ASP A 120 7.58 8.71 -17.49
CA ASP A 120 8.24 7.68 -16.68
C ASP A 120 9.37 8.26 -15.80
N GLU A 121 9.99 9.35 -16.23
CA GLU A 121 10.98 10.08 -15.42
C GLU A 121 10.31 10.76 -14.22
N GLU A 122 9.12 11.36 -14.41
CA GLU A 122 8.32 11.92 -13.31
C GLU A 122 7.88 10.82 -12.36
N ALA A 123 7.39 9.69 -12.89
CA ALA A 123 6.99 8.52 -12.12
C ALA A 123 8.14 8.01 -11.24
N SER A 124 9.32 7.81 -11.85
CA SER A 124 10.51 7.29 -11.15
C SER A 124 10.97 8.23 -10.04
N LYS A 125 10.92 9.55 -10.26
CA LYS A 125 11.27 10.53 -9.22
C LYS A 125 10.36 10.45 -8.00
N ILE A 126 9.07 10.18 -8.18
CA ILE A 126 8.12 10.03 -7.07
C ILE A 126 8.29 8.64 -6.44
N ARG A 127 8.46 7.60 -7.26
CA ARG A 127 8.77 6.25 -6.83
C ARG A 127 10.02 6.22 -5.95
N ASP A 128 11.04 7.01 -6.22
CA ASP A 128 12.30 6.90 -5.47
C ASP A 128 12.36 7.80 -4.22
N ARG A 129 11.27 8.50 -3.86
CA ARG A 129 11.19 9.28 -2.62
C ARG A 129 11.15 8.39 -1.38
N ASP A 130 11.86 8.80 -0.35
CA ASP A 130 11.82 8.17 0.98
C ASP A 130 10.61 8.64 1.79
N GLY A 131 10.29 7.91 2.86
CA GLY A 131 9.22 8.28 3.80
C GLY A 131 7.80 7.98 3.33
N ILE A 132 7.65 7.24 2.23
CA ILE A 132 6.36 6.77 1.69
C ILE A 132 6.21 5.28 2.00
N ASP A 133 5.17 4.92 2.74
CA ASP A 133 4.86 3.54 3.12
C ASP A 133 3.96 2.84 2.08
N VAL A 134 3.06 3.59 1.42
CA VAL A 134 2.15 3.08 0.37
C VAL A 134 2.13 4.01 -0.84
N MET A 135 2.29 3.44 -2.04
CA MET A 135 1.97 4.11 -3.30
C MET A 135 0.54 3.75 -3.71
N LEU A 136 -0.34 4.74 -3.82
CA LEU A 136 -1.70 4.54 -4.35
C LEU A 136 -1.76 5.07 -5.79
N LEU A 137 -1.61 4.16 -6.73
CA LEU A 137 -1.50 4.44 -8.16
C LEU A 137 -2.89 4.45 -8.82
N TYR A 138 -3.35 5.63 -9.19
CA TYR A 138 -4.50 5.83 -10.08
C TYR A 138 -4.05 5.66 -11.53
N ALA A 139 -4.30 4.47 -12.09
CA ALA A 139 -3.76 4.06 -13.38
C ALA A 139 -4.67 4.47 -14.55
N ALA A 140 -4.84 5.78 -14.78
CA ALA A 140 -5.77 6.30 -15.78
C ALA A 140 -5.34 6.06 -17.24
N GLY A 141 -4.03 5.98 -17.49
CA GLY A 141 -3.48 5.76 -18.83
C GLY A 141 -1.97 5.52 -18.82
N ALA A 142 -1.29 5.91 -19.91
CA ALA A 142 0.12 5.64 -20.21
C ALA A 142 0.42 4.18 -20.59
N GLY A 143 1.54 3.97 -21.28
CA GLY A 143 1.88 2.66 -21.85
C GLY A 143 2.40 1.62 -20.84
N TYR A 144 3.01 2.06 -19.73
CA TYR A 144 3.59 1.17 -18.71
C TYR A 144 3.43 1.77 -17.30
N LEU A 145 3.30 0.91 -16.28
CA LEU A 145 3.21 1.31 -14.86
C LEU A 145 4.49 1.07 -14.07
N ASP A 146 5.44 0.29 -14.60
CA ASP A 146 6.67 -0.13 -13.91
C ASP A 146 7.43 1.02 -13.24
N ALA A 147 7.48 2.18 -13.90
CA ALA A 147 8.17 3.36 -13.37
C ALA A 147 7.54 3.92 -12.08
N CYS A 148 6.26 3.61 -11.80
CA CYS A 148 5.55 4.02 -10.59
C CYS A 148 5.75 3.07 -9.41
N ILE A 149 6.14 1.81 -9.66
CA ILE A 149 6.07 0.70 -8.70
C ILE A 149 7.43 0.45 -8.06
N SER A 150 7.47 0.29 -6.73
CA SER A 150 8.71 0.05 -5.98
C SER A 150 8.58 -1.15 -5.07
N GLY A 151 9.58 -2.04 -5.08
CA GLY A 151 9.68 -3.15 -4.12
C GLY A 151 10.06 -2.72 -2.69
N LYS A 152 10.23 -1.43 -2.42
CA LYS A 152 10.57 -0.91 -1.08
C LYS A 152 9.33 -0.54 -0.24
N ARG A 153 8.13 -0.63 -0.80
CA ARG A 153 6.87 -0.19 -0.18
C ARG A 153 5.69 -0.98 -0.73
N TYR A 154 4.52 -0.82 -0.12
CA TYR A 154 3.28 -1.38 -0.68
C TYR A 154 2.81 -0.54 -1.86
N ASN A 155 2.25 -1.19 -2.88
CA ASN A 155 1.73 -0.52 -4.07
C ASN A 155 0.31 -1.01 -4.30
N ILE A 156 -0.66 -0.10 -4.29
CA ILE A 156 -2.05 -0.38 -4.66
C ILE A 156 -2.31 0.25 -6.01
N ILE A 157 -2.83 -0.51 -6.95
CA ILE A 157 -3.22 -0.06 -8.28
C ILE A 157 -4.73 0.11 -8.29
N PHE A 158 -5.17 1.36 -8.26
CA PHE A 158 -6.58 1.71 -8.37
C PHE A 158 -6.95 1.95 -9.84
N VAL A 159 -7.98 1.24 -10.30
CA VAL A 159 -8.56 1.38 -11.63
C VAL A 159 -10.04 1.73 -11.55
N ARG A 160 -10.48 2.64 -12.42
CA ARG A 160 -11.90 3.00 -12.53
C ARG A 160 -12.59 2.30 -13.69
N HIS A 161 -13.81 1.85 -13.43
CA HIS A 161 -14.73 1.33 -14.44
C HIS A 161 -16.06 2.10 -14.44
N ARG A 162 -16.68 2.30 -13.27
CA ARG A 162 -18.00 2.94 -13.11
C ARG A 162 -18.00 4.13 -12.17
N SER A 163 -17.00 4.24 -11.30
CA SER A 163 -16.96 5.31 -10.29
C SER A 163 -16.58 6.67 -10.88
N GLY A 164 -16.15 6.77 -12.14
CA GLY A 164 -15.67 8.00 -12.78
C GLY A 164 -15.28 7.80 -14.24
N PRO A 165 -14.32 8.57 -14.78
CA PRO A 165 -13.79 8.29 -16.11
C PRO A 165 -13.15 6.91 -16.11
N ILE A 166 -13.42 6.12 -17.15
CA ILE A 166 -12.83 4.78 -17.26
C ILE A 166 -11.32 4.87 -17.45
N TYR A 167 -10.59 4.00 -16.78
CA TYR A 167 -9.12 3.98 -16.83
C TYR A 167 -8.65 2.94 -17.84
N ASP A 168 -7.63 3.25 -18.64
CA ASP A 168 -7.05 2.30 -19.61
C ASP A 168 -6.59 1.01 -18.90
N TRP A 169 -6.03 1.13 -17.70
CA TRP A 169 -5.53 -0.02 -16.97
C TRP A 169 -6.61 -0.91 -16.37
N TYR A 170 -7.89 -0.55 -16.45
CA TYR A 170 -8.98 -1.48 -16.11
C TYR A 170 -8.92 -2.75 -16.98
N GLU A 171 -8.60 -2.63 -18.27
CA GLU A 171 -8.41 -3.79 -19.14
C GLU A 171 -6.98 -4.36 -19.07
N ASN A 172 -5.99 -3.52 -18.75
CA ASN A 172 -4.57 -3.85 -18.94
C ASN A 172 -3.84 -4.31 -17.66
N ALA A 173 -4.35 -4.03 -16.46
CA ALA A 173 -3.65 -4.33 -15.21
C ALA A 173 -3.33 -5.83 -15.07
N HIS A 174 -4.30 -6.70 -15.31
CA HIS A 174 -4.11 -8.12 -15.08
C HIS A 174 -3.25 -8.80 -16.17
N ASN A 175 -3.53 -8.54 -17.44
CA ASN A 175 -2.87 -9.22 -18.56
C ASN A 175 -1.53 -8.59 -18.98
N ARG A 176 -1.34 -7.28 -18.82
CA ARG A 176 -0.11 -6.58 -19.24
C ARG A 176 0.81 -6.23 -18.09
N PHE A 177 0.27 -5.81 -16.94
CA PHE A 177 1.12 -5.43 -15.80
C PHE A 177 1.46 -6.61 -14.90
N LEU A 178 0.47 -7.41 -14.46
CA LEU A 178 0.71 -8.49 -13.50
C LEU A 178 1.36 -9.75 -14.10
N ARG A 179 1.40 -9.85 -15.43
CA ARG A 179 1.88 -11.04 -16.15
C ARG A 179 3.08 -10.73 -17.03
N VAL A 180 3.97 -11.70 -17.20
CA VAL A 180 5.13 -11.53 -18.09
C VAL A 180 4.66 -11.74 -19.53
N GLY A 181 4.75 -10.70 -20.37
CA GLY A 181 4.75 -10.88 -21.82
C GLY A 181 6.08 -11.48 -22.26
N GLY A 182 6.30 -12.78 -22.03
CA GLY A 182 7.52 -13.47 -22.45
C GLY A 182 7.62 -13.60 -23.97
N LYS A 183 8.84 -13.87 -24.48
CA LYS A 183 9.08 -14.19 -25.92
C LYS A 183 8.19 -15.32 -26.45
N ASN A 184 7.72 -16.20 -25.56
CA ASN A 184 6.89 -17.35 -25.86
C ASN A 184 5.41 -17.15 -25.49
N PHE A 185 4.95 -15.91 -25.25
CA PHE A 185 3.58 -15.65 -24.78
C PHE A 185 3.24 -16.40 -23.48
N GLU A 186 4.18 -16.45 -22.53
CA GLU A 186 3.99 -17.01 -21.18
C GLU A 186 3.08 -16.08 -20.34
N TYR A 187 1.87 -15.83 -20.82
CA TYR A 187 0.88 -14.99 -20.13
C TYR A 187 0.34 -15.65 -18.86
N ASP A 188 0.60 -16.93 -18.62
CA ASP A 188 0.02 -17.64 -17.48
C ASP A 188 0.78 -17.42 -16.16
N GLU A 189 2.01 -16.91 -16.19
CA GLU A 189 2.79 -16.66 -14.97
C GLU A 189 2.68 -15.21 -14.48
N PHE A 190 2.42 -15.06 -13.18
CA PHE A 190 2.48 -13.78 -12.49
C PHE A 190 3.93 -13.34 -12.30
N ARG A 191 4.21 -12.07 -12.58
CA ARG A 191 5.57 -11.51 -12.50
C ARG A 191 5.96 -10.93 -11.14
N TYR A 192 4.99 -10.74 -10.23
CA TYR A 192 5.19 -10.19 -8.88
C TYR A 192 6.07 -8.92 -8.84
N TYR A 193 5.84 -8.00 -9.78
CA TYR A 193 6.72 -6.84 -9.95
C TYR A 193 6.61 -5.88 -8.77
N GLY A 194 7.74 -5.60 -8.13
CA GLY A 194 7.75 -4.79 -6.90
C GLY A 194 6.95 -5.43 -5.75
N GLY A 195 6.73 -6.75 -5.81
CA GLY A 195 5.89 -7.47 -4.84
C GLY A 195 4.39 -7.36 -5.10
N THR A 196 3.96 -6.65 -6.17
CA THR A 196 2.55 -6.44 -6.49
C THR A 196 1.91 -7.67 -7.13
N ASP A 197 0.74 -8.07 -6.64
CA ASP A 197 -0.10 -9.13 -7.20
C ASP A 197 -1.53 -8.67 -7.54
N TYR A 198 -2.45 -9.61 -7.79
CA TYR A 198 -3.83 -9.29 -8.17
C TYR A 198 -4.69 -8.75 -7.02
N ASN A 199 -4.32 -8.99 -5.77
CA ASN A 199 -5.01 -8.44 -4.59
C ASN A 199 -4.70 -6.96 -4.41
N ASP A 200 -3.59 -6.48 -4.94
CA ASP A 200 -3.21 -5.07 -4.92
C ASP A 200 -3.94 -4.23 -5.99
N VAL A 201 -4.76 -4.86 -6.84
CA VAL A 201 -5.54 -4.17 -7.87
C VAL A 201 -6.97 -3.95 -7.37
N VAL A 202 -7.33 -2.69 -7.18
CA VAL A 202 -8.65 -2.29 -6.67
C VAL A 202 -9.47 -1.65 -7.79
N VAL A 203 -10.72 -2.10 -7.94
CA VAL A 203 -11.63 -1.63 -8.99
C VAL A 203 -12.76 -0.82 -8.37
N ASP A 204 -12.75 0.50 -8.59
CA ASP A 204 -13.76 1.47 -8.14
C ASP A 204 -13.98 1.61 -6.62
N ASP A 205 -13.85 0.55 -5.83
CA ASP A 205 -14.24 0.51 -4.42
C ASP A 205 -13.15 1.07 -3.51
N TYR A 206 -13.50 2.06 -2.69
CA TYR A 206 -12.58 2.67 -1.73
C TYR A 206 -12.53 1.90 -0.41
N ASP A 207 -13.52 1.04 -0.13
CA ASP A 207 -13.51 0.19 1.05
C ASP A 207 -12.44 -0.91 0.89
N ASP A 208 -12.25 -1.44 -0.34
CA ASP A 208 -11.15 -2.36 -0.70
C ASP A 208 -9.75 -1.72 -0.62
N ILE A 209 -9.64 -0.38 -0.52
CA ILE A 209 -8.36 0.29 -0.24
C ILE A 209 -8.06 0.28 1.27
N LEU A 210 -9.10 0.22 2.12
CA LEU A 210 -8.98 0.27 3.58
C LEU A 210 -8.83 -1.11 4.23
N TYR A 211 -9.42 -2.16 3.64
CA TYR A 211 -9.57 -3.49 4.22
C TYR A 211 -9.02 -4.60 3.32
#